data_AF-A0A6H9LNP3-F1
#
_entry.id   AF-A0A6H9LNP3-F1
#
_cell.length_a   1.000
_cell.length_b   1.000
_cell.length_c   1.000
_cell.angle_alpha   90.00
_cell.angle_beta   90.00
_cell.angle_gamma   90.00
#
_symmetry.space_group_name_H-M   'P 1'
#
loop_
_entity.id
_entity.type
_entity.pdbx_description
1 polymer ?
#
loop_
_entity_poly.entity_id
_entity_poly.type
_entity_poly.pdbx_seq_one_letter_code
_entity_poly.pdbx_strand_id
1 'polypeptide(L)'
;MKRPTWVTVVGVLMIIFGVFGILGSGQLMFMPKMVEFQKSIMEPALERAQQKDPQAERILEEFHKLLNMTDGQKQLLMFMGLISLFVCAFYLFAGINMIQFKDNFAKLAYWALGLSIGFTLLQVMFAVTSDMLFFMFMMIGAVFSLTIDLILLIVIILNDKKATAPDPVMPA
;
A
#
# COMPACT_ATOMS: atom_id res chain seq x y z
N MET A 1 -10.86 -4.80 -33.96
CA MET A 1 -11.37 -5.81 -33.00
C MET A 1 -12.09 -5.09 -31.86
N LYS A 2 -13.21 -5.60 -31.36
CA LYS A 2 -13.90 -5.00 -30.19
C LYS A 2 -12.99 -5.17 -28.96
N ARG A 3 -12.73 -4.08 -28.24
CA ARG A 3 -11.97 -4.14 -26.99
C ARG A 3 -12.78 -4.92 -25.95
N PRO A 4 -12.20 -5.94 -25.27
CA PRO A 4 -12.88 -6.62 -24.19
C PRO A 4 -13.18 -5.64 -23.05
N THR A 5 -14.43 -5.60 -22.58
CA THR A 5 -14.86 -4.68 -21.53
C THR A 5 -14.06 -4.87 -20.24
N TRP A 6 -13.69 -6.12 -19.91
CA TRP A 6 -12.92 -6.44 -18.70
C TRP A 6 -11.57 -5.72 -18.64
N VAL A 7 -10.88 -5.57 -19.78
CA VAL A 7 -9.57 -4.89 -19.83
C VAL A 7 -9.70 -3.43 -19.44
N THR A 8 -10.80 -2.79 -19.87
CA THR A 8 -11.07 -1.39 -19.52
C THR A 8 -11.40 -1.25 -18.05
N VAL A 9 -12.25 -2.14 -17.51
CA VAL A 9 -12.63 -2.13 -16.08
C VAL A 9 -11.39 -2.34 -15.19
N VAL A 10 -10.59 -3.38 -15.45
CA VAL A 10 -9.37 -3.65 -14.68
C VAL A 10 -8.39 -2.48 -14.80
N GLY A 11 -8.16 -1.96 -16.00
CA GLY A 11 -7.26 -0.82 -16.19
C GLY A 11 -7.69 0.43 -15.42
N VAL A 12 -8.98 0.75 -15.39
CA VAL A 12 -9.52 1.88 -14.62
C VAL A 12 -9.36 1.65 -13.11
N LEU A 13 -9.68 0.44 -12.61
CA LEU A 13 -9.49 0.11 -11.20
C LEU A 13 -8.01 0.20 -10.80
N MET A 14 -7.11 -0.31 -11.63
CA MET A 14 -5.66 -0.19 -11.39
C MET A 14 -5.22 1.27 -11.30
N ILE A 15 -5.79 2.16 -12.12
CA ILE A 15 -5.47 3.59 -12.03
C ILE A 15 -6.00 4.19 -10.72
N ILE A 16 -7.26 3.93 -10.37
CA ILE A 16 -7.87 4.46 -9.14
C ILE A 16 -7.07 4.02 -7.90
N PHE A 17 -6.80 2.72 -7.79
CA PHE A 17 -6.05 2.17 -6.66
C PHE A 17 -4.59 2.56 -6.69
N GLY A 18 -3.99 2.73 -7.87
CA GLY A 18 -2.64 3.28 -8.00
C GLY A 18 -2.53 4.72 -7.47
N VAL A 19 -3.52 5.58 -7.74
CA VAL A 19 -3.57 6.94 -7.18
C VAL A 19 -3.74 6.92 -5.65
N PHE A 20 -4.67 6.10 -5.14
CA PHE A 20 -4.81 5.93 -3.69
C PHE A 20 -3.54 5.37 -3.04
N GLY A 21 -2.86 4.46 -3.73
CA GLY A 21 -1.57 3.92 -3.34
C GLY A 21 -0.53 5.02 -3.20
N ILE A 22 -0.39 5.92 -4.18
CA ILE A 22 0.53 7.08 -4.09
C ILE A 22 0.22 7.94 -2.86
N LEU A 23 -1.06 8.22 -2.58
CA LEU A 23 -1.45 9.00 -1.40
C LEU A 23 -1.06 8.27 -0.11
N GLY A 24 -1.28 6.95 -0.05
CA GLY A 24 -0.85 6.10 1.05
C GLY A 24 0.67 6.09 1.24
N SER A 25 1.44 5.97 0.15
CA SER A 25 2.91 6.06 0.15
C SER A 25 3.37 7.42 0.67
N GLY A 26 2.69 8.49 0.25
CA GLY A 26 2.91 9.85 0.75
C GLY A 26 2.70 9.92 2.26
N GLN A 27 1.57 9.41 2.75
CA GLN A 27 1.26 9.35 4.18
C GLN A 27 2.35 8.61 4.96
N LEU A 28 2.87 7.49 4.45
CA LEU A 28 3.98 6.76 5.08
C LEU A 28 5.26 7.61 5.19
N MET A 29 5.63 8.33 4.12
CA MET A 29 6.81 9.19 4.13
C MET A 29 6.68 10.38 5.09
N PHE A 30 5.47 10.93 5.25
CA PHE A 30 5.22 12.05 6.15
C PHE A 30 4.85 11.64 7.58
N MET A 31 4.66 10.34 7.83
CA MET A 31 4.24 9.83 9.14
C MET A 31 5.17 10.26 10.29
N PRO A 32 6.52 10.19 10.18
CA PRO A 32 7.39 10.67 11.25
C PRO A 32 7.15 12.14 11.62
N LYS A 33 6.95 13.00 10.61
CA LYS A 33 6.65 14.43 10.81
C LYS A 33 5.26 14.64 11.42
N MET A 34 4.26 13.84 11.03
CA MET A 34 2.94 13.90 11.63
C MET A 34 2.96 13.49 13.10
N VAL A 35 3.76 12.48 13.46
CA VAL A 35 3.96 12.06 14.85
C VAL A 35 4.63 13.17 15.66
N GLU A 36 5.70 13.79 15.13
CA GLU A 36 6.37 14.93 15.78
C GLU A 36 5.42 16.12 15.96
N PHE A 37 4.61 16.42 14.95
CA PHE A 37 3.60 17.46 15.03
C PHE A 37 2.53 17.16 16.09
N GLN A 38 2.01 15.92 16.13
CA GLN A 38 1.06 15.48 17.16
C GLN A 38 1.66 15.60 18.57
N LYS A 39 2.92 15.21 18.76
CA LYS A 39 3.65 15.40 20.03
C LYS A 39 3.70 16.88 20.42
N SER A 40 4.11 17.75 19.50
CA SER A 40 4.26 19.19 19.78
C SER A 40 2.96 19.89 20.19
N ILE A 41 1.81 19.40 19.73
CA ILE A 41 0.49 19.94 20.10
C ILE A 41 0.00 19.33 21.42
N MET A 42 0.24 18.04 21.63
CA MET A 42 -0.32 17.31 22.77
C MET A 42 0.51 17.48 24.04
N GLU A 43 1.84 17.59 23.96
CA GLU A 43 2.72 17.78 25.12
C GLU A 43 2.29 18.99 25.98
N PRO A 44 2.10 20.22 25.45
CA PRO A 44 1.67 21.35 26.27
C PRO A 44 0.27 21.21 26.86
N ALA A 45 -0.62 20.49 26.17
CA ALA A 45 -1.98 20.23 26.65
C ALA A 45 -1.97 19.21 27.80
N LEU A 46 -1.13 18.17 27.68
CA LEU A 46 -0.97 17.12 28.67
C LEU A 46 -0.20 17.60 29.92
N GLU A 47 0.83 18.42 29.77
CA GLU A 47 1.55 19.03 30.91
C GLU A 47 0.60 19.87 31.80
N ARG A 48 -0.32 20.63 31.17
CA ARG A 48 -1.35 21.38 31.90
C ARG A 48 -2.37 20.49 32.59
N ALA A 49 -2.63 19.30 32.05
CA ALA A 49 -3.50 18.30 32.67
C ALA A 49 -2.79 17.58 33.83
N GLN A 50 -1.48 17.31 33.69
CA GLN A 50 -0.63 16.71 34.73
C GLN A 50 -0.55 17.57 36.00
N GLN A 51 -0.58 18.90 35.86
CA GLN A 51 -0.67 19.80 37.01
C GLN A 51 -1.99 19.68 37.80
N LYS A 52 -3.03 19.09 37.20
CA LYS A 52 -4.37 18.96 37.81
C LYS A 52 -4.69 17.54 38.27
N ASP A 53 -4.12 16.51 37.64
CA ASP A 53 -4.44 15.12 37.94
C ASP A 53 -3.19 14.21 37.79
N PRO A 54 -2.76 13.50 38.85
CA PRO A 54 -1.70 12.50 38.78
C PRO A 54 -1.97 11.35 37.79
N GLN A 55 -3.22 11.06 37.43
CA GLN A 55 -3.52 10.06 36.40
C GLN A 55 -3.09 10.50 35.00
N ALA A 56 -3.01 11.81 34.74
CA ALA A 56 -2.55 12.33 33.45
C ALA A 56 -1.08 11.99 33.18
N GLU A 57 -0.27 11.76 34.23
CA GLU A 57 1.13 11.34 34.10
C GLU A 57 1.25 9.95 33.47
N ARG A 58 0.42 8.98 33.91
CA ARG A 58 0.40 7.63 33.33
C ARG A 58 -0.04 7.64 31.87
N ILE A 59 -1.05 8.44 31.56
CA ILE A 59 -1.54 8.60 30.18
C ILE A 59 -0.45 9.22 29.31
N LEU A 60 0.30 10.20 29.84
CA LEU A 60 1.39 10.86 29.13
C LEU A 60 2.55 9.89 28.85
N GLU A 61 2.95 9.07 29.82
CA GLU A 61 3.98 8.04 29.64
C GLU A 61 3.57 6.99 28.60
N GLU A 62 2.34 6.47 28.66
CA GLU A 62 1.83 5.51 27.67
C GLU A 62 1.76 6.13 26.28
N PHE A 63 1.28 7.37 26.17
CA PHE A 63 1.21 8.10 24.92
C PHE A 63 2.60 8.35 24.33
N HIS A 64 3.57 8.75 25.16
CA HIS A 64 4.96 8.88 24.76
C HIS A 64 5.50 7.55 24.23
N LYS A 65 5.26 6.45 24.95
CA LYS A 65 5.70 5.12 24.54
C LYS A 65 5.09 4.70 23.20
N LEU A 66 3.81 4.97 22.97
CA LEU A 66 3.11 4.66 21.72
C LEU A 66 3.56 5.51 20.52
N LEU A 67 3.94 6.78 20.77
CA LEU A 67 4.41 7.70 19.74
C LEU A 67 5.93 7.74 19.56
N ASN A 68 6.70 7.05 20.40
CA ASN A 68 8.16 7.11 20.28
C ASN A 68 8.66 6.20 19.16
N MET A 69 8.89 6.82 17.99
CA MET A 69 9.57 6.16 16.87
C MET A 69 11.07 6.21 17.06
N THR A 70 11.72 5.05 17.06
CA THR A 70 13.18 4.99 16.95
C THR A 70 13.62 5.52 15.58
N ASP A 71 14.84 6.05 15.48
CA ASP A 71 15.35 6.60 14.22
C ASP A 71 15.40 5.54 13.10
N GLY A 72 15.70 4.29 13.44
CA GLY A 72 15.65 3.18 12.50
C GLY A 72 14.25 2.94 11.93
N GLN A 73 13.21 3.05 12.76
CA GLN A 73 11.82 2.93 12.31
C GLN A 73 11.40 4.10 11.43
N LYS A 74 11.83 5.33 11.75
CA LYS A 74 11.58 6.51 10.89
C LYS A 74 12.21 6.33 9.50
N GLN A 75 13.47 5.90 9.45
CA GLN A 75 14.17 5.63 8.18
C GLN A 75 13.49 4.51 7.39
N LEU A 76 13.11 3.42 8.06
CA LEU A 76 12.40 2.31 7.43
C LEU A 76 11.06 2.75 6.84
N LEU A 77 10.26 3.52 7.55
CA LEU A 77 8.98 4.06 7.05
C LEU A 77 9.17 4.93 5.81
N MET A 78 10.19 5.79 5.83
CA MET A 78 10.52 6.64 4.68
C MET A 78 10.92 5.78 3.47
N PHE A 79 11.78 4.77 3.67
CA PHE A 79 12.21 3.87 2.62
C PHE A 79 11.06 3.02 2.06
N MET A 80 10.21 2.48 2.93
CA MET A 80 9.00 1.76 2.54
C MET A 80 8.04 2.66 1.78
N GLY A 81 7.86 3.91 2.21
CA GLY A 81 7.06 4.90 1.48
C GLY A 81 7.61 5.16 0.07
N LEU A 82 8.93 5.27 -0.08
CA LEU A 82 9.56 5.47 -1.39
C LEU A 82 9.40 4.25 -2.32
N ILE A 83 9.63 3.03 -1.81
CA ILE A 83 9.40 1.81 -2.59
C ILE A 83 7.93 1.69 -2.97
N SER A 84 7.03 1.92 -2.01
CA SER A 84 5.58 1.88 -2.23
C SER A 84 5.19 2.84 -3.35
N LEU A 85 5.76 4.05 -3.38
CA LEU A 85 5.52 5.03 -4.44
C LEU A 85 5.91 4.48 -5.82
N PHE A 86 7.05 3.80 -5.92
CA PHE A 86 7.50 3.15 -7.15
C PHE A 86 6.55 2.03 -7.57
N VAL A 87 6.10 1.20 -6.62
CA VAL A 87 5.12 0.13 -6.86
C VAL A 87 3.82 0.72 -7.41
N CYS A 88 3.30 1.77 -6.77
CA CYS A 88 2.06 2.43 -7.20
C CYS A 88 2.20 3.13 -8.56
N ALA A 89 3.36 3.73 -8.85
CA ALA A 89 3.66 4.29 -10.16
C ALA A 89 3.68 3.22 -11.26
N PHE A 90 4.27 2.05 -10.97
CA PHE A 90 4.26 0.91 -11.89
C PHE A 90 2.85 0.34 -12.08
N TYR A 91 2.05 0.31 -11.02
CA TYR A 91 0.65 -0.10 -11.03
C TYR A 91 -0.21 0.82 -11.91
N LEU A 92 -0.04 2.14 -11.79
CA LEU A 92 -0.64 3.14 -12.67
C LEU A 92 -0.23 2.94 -14.13
N PHE A 93 1.06 2.76 -14.36
CA PHE A 93 1.61 2.53 -15.69
C PHE A 93 0.98 1.27 -16.32
N ALA A 94 0.85 0.18 -15.59
CA ALA A 94 0.19 -1.03 -16.05
C ALA A 94 -1.30 -0.78 -16.39
N GLY A 95 -2.03 -0.09 -15.52
CA GLY A 95 -3.44 0.27 -15.76
C GLY A 95 -3.64 1.13 -17.03
N ILE A 96 -2.78 2.12 -17.25
CA ILE A 96 -2.79 2.95 -18.47
C ILE A 96 -2.51 2.10 -19.72
N ASN A 97 -1.52 1.21 -19.67
CA ASN A 97 -1.19 0.33 -20.79
C ASN A 97 -2.33 -0.67 -21.10
N MET A 98 -3.05 -1.15 -20.08
CA MET A 98 -4.25 -1.96 -20.26
C MET A 98 -5.34 -1.21 -21.04
N ILE A 99 -5.66 0.03 -20.65
CA ILE A 99 -6.69 0.83 -21.34
C ILE A 99 -6.28 1.15 -22.79
N GLN A 100 -4.98 1.38 -23.03
CA GLN A 100 -4.45 1.62 -24.36
C GLN A 100 -4.40 0.36 -25.25
N PHE A 101 -4.61 -0.83 -24.67
CA PHE A 101 -4.57 -2.12 -25.36
C PHE A 101 -3.25 -2.36 -26.11
N LYS A 102 -2.13 -1.92 -25.53
CA LYS A 102 -0.78 -2.13 -26.08
C LYS A 102 -0.34 -3.58 -25.95
N ASP A 103 0.58 -4.02 -26.80
CA ASP A 103 1.13 -5.37 -26.72
C ASP A 103 1.70 -5.65 -25.31
N ASN A 104 1.50 -6.89 -24.85
CA ASN A 104 1.93 -7.36 -23.52
C ASN A 104 1.25 -6.68 -22.31
N PHE A 105 0.11 -5.99 -22.48
CA PHE A 105 -0.61 -5.38 -21.35
C PHE A 105 -0.91 -6.36 -20.19
N ALA A 106 -1.28 -7.61 -20.51
CA ALA A 106 -1.58 -8.63 -19.51
C ALA A 106 -0.34 -9.00 -18.68
N LYS A 107 0.82 -9.18 -19.34
CA LYS A 107 2.10 -9.46 -18.67
C LYS A 107 2.50 -8.33 -17.74
N LEU A 108 2.36 -7.07 -18.18
CA LEU A 108 2.63 -5.91 -17.34
C LEU A 108 1.71 -5.86 -16.11
N ALA A 109 0.43 -6.16 -16.29
CA ALA A 109 -0.52 -6.22 -15.17
C ALA A 109 -0.16 -7.32 -14.17
N TYR A 110 0.23 -8.52 -14.63
CA TYR A 110 0.71 -9.59 -13.76
C TYR A 110 1.96 -9.18 -12.95
N TRP A 111 2.94 -8.54 -13.59
CA TRP A 111 4.12 -8.03 -12.90
C TRP A 111 3.76 -6.96 -11.87
N ALA A 112 2.86 -6.04 -12.21
CA ALA A 112 2.45 -4.97 -11.30
C ALA A 112 1.70 -5.52 -10.08
N LEU A 113 0.75 -6.45 -10.29
CA LEU A 113 0.03 -7.12 -9.22
C LEU A 113 0.94 -7.99 -8.36
N GLY A 114 1.83 -8.77 -8.98
CA GLY A 114 2.80 -9.60 -8.25
C GLY A 114 3.74 -8.77 -7.38
N LEU A 115 4.23 -7.64 -7.92
CA LEU A 115 5.07 -6.71 -7.17
C LEU A 115 4.30 -6.03 -6.03
N SER A 116 3.05 -5.63 -6.27
CA SER A 116 2.15 -5.07 -5.24
C SER A 116 1.87 -6.05 -4.11
N ILE A 117 1.50 -7.30 -4.44
CA ILE A 117 1.24 -8.36 -3.46
C ILE A 117 2.52 -8.65 -2.66
N GLY A 118 3.65 -8.86 -3.34
CA GLY A 118 4.92 -9.16 -2.67
C GLY A 118 5.36 -8.03 -1.73
N PHE A 119 5.21 -6.79 -2.16
CA PHE A 119 5.49 -5.63 -1.31
C PHE A 119 4.52 -5.54 -0.13
N THR A 120 3.22 -5.75 -0.34
CA THR A 120 2.21 -5.73 0.72
C THR A 120 2.50 -6.80 1.79
N LEU A 121 2.89 -8.00 1.39
CA LEU A 121 3.31 -9.06 2.34
C LEU A 121 4.54 -8.64 3.15
N LEU A 122 5.51 -7.98 2.52
CA LEU A 122 6.66 -7.40 3.21
C LEU A 122 6.21 -6.37 4.26
N GLN A 123 5.26 -5.48 3.92
CA GLN A 123 4.72 -4.51 4.86
C GLN A 123 4.04 -5.17 6.06
N VAL A 124 3.23 -6.21 5.83
CA VAL A 124 2.57 -6.97 6.91
C VAL A 124 3.59 -7.63 7.83
N MET A 125 4.65 -8.24 7.27
CA MET A 125 5.71 -8.84 8.09
C MET A 125 6.38 -7.81 9.00
N PHE A 126 6.67 -6.61 8.50
CA PHE A 126 7.22 -5.53 9.32
C PHE A 126 6.23 -4.99 10.35
N ALA A 127 4.95 -4.91 10.00
CA ALA A 127 3.94 -4.42 10.91
C ALA A 127 3.74 -5.35 12.12
N VAL A 128 3.77 -6.66 11.90
CA VAL A 128 3.61 -7.67 12.96
C VAL A 128 4.79 -7.68 13.94
N THR A 129 6.00 -7.32 13.50
CA THR A 129 7.18 -7.28 14.38
C THR A 129 7.33 -5.97 15.15
N SER A 130 6.44 -5.01 14.92
CA SER A 130 6.50 -3.67 15.52
C SER A 130 5.39 -3.45 16.53
N ASP A 131 5.73 -2.98 17.73
CA ASP A 131 4.76 -2.73 18.81
C ASP A 131 3.98 -1.41 18.66
N MET A 132 4.07 -0.71 17.52
CA MET A 132 3.41 0.60 17.39
C MET A 132 2.01 0.50 16.82
N LEU A 133 1.12 1.31 17.40
CA LEU A 133 -0.23 1.56 16.91
C LEU A 133 -0.28 1.90 15.41
N PHE A 134 0.69 2.64 14.88
CA PHE A 134 0.71 3.03 13.47
C PHE A 134 0.84 1.86 12.51
N PHE A 135 1.63 0.85 12.86
CA PHE A 135 1.79 -0.33 12.03
C PHE A 135 0.52 -1.20 12.02
N MET A 136 -0.28 -1.16 13.10
CA MET A 136 -1.60 -1.80 13.11
C MET A 136 -2.55 -1.17 12.09
N PHE A 137 -2.59 0.17 11.97
CA PHE A 137 -3.37 0.84 10.91
C PHE A 137 -2.85 0.50 9.51
N MET A 138 -1.53 0.34 9.37
CA MET A 138 -0.91 -0.10 8.12
C MET A 138 -1.40 -1.51 7.72
N MET A 139 -1.59 -2.42 8.68
CA MET A 139 -2.12 -3.76 8.39
C MET A 139 -3.53 -3.72 7.79
N ILE A 140 -4.41 -2.83 8.29
CA ILE A 140 -5.77 -2.70 7.75
C ILE A 140 -5.71 -2.29 6.28
N GLY A 141 -4.89 -1.28 5.97
CA GLY A 141 -4.65 -0.86 4.59
C GLY A 141 -4.05 -1.97 3.72
N ALA A 142 -3.09 -2.73 4.26
CA ALA A 142 -2.45 -3.85 3.57
C ALA A 142 -3.44 -4.97 3.23
N VAL A 143 -4.31 -5.36 4.17
CA VAL A 143 -5.35 -6.39 3.93
C VAL A 143 -6.32 -5.94 2.84
N PHE A 144 -6.74 -4.68 2.87
CA PHE A 144 -7.61 -4.11 1.85
C PHE A 144 -6.93 -4.11 0.46
N SER A 145 -5.68 -3.65 0.39
CA SER A 145 -4.89 -3.65 -0.85
C SER A 145 -4.73 -5.06 -1.42
N LEU A 146 -4.36 -6.03 -0.56
CA LEU A 146 -4.16 -7.42 -0.95
C LEU A 146 -5.45 -8.04 -1.47
N THR A 147 -6.60 -7.72 -0.85
CA THR A 147 -7.91 -8.19 -1.31
C THR A 147 -8.21 -7.69 -2.72
N ILE A 148 -7.96 -6.41 -3.00
CA ILE A 148 -8.15 -5.83 -4.34
C ILE A 148 -7.21 -6.49 -5.36
N ASP A 149 -5.94 -6.63 -5.02
CA ASP A 149 -4.95 -7.21 -5.93
C ASP A 149 -5.29 -8.66 -6.29
N LEU A 150 -5.76 -9.46 -5.32
CA LEU A 150 -6.20 -10.84 -5.58
C LEU A 150 -7.44 -10.87 -6.49
N ILE A 151 -8.43 -10.00 -6.26
CA ILE A 151 -9.63 -9.93 -7.10
C ILE A 151 -9.23 -9.58 -8.54
N LEU A 152 -8.39 -8.56 -8.73
CA LEU A 152 -7.94 -8.15 -10.06
C LEU A 152 -7.13 -9.24 -10.74
N LEU A 153 -6.23 -9.90 -10.01
CA LEU A 153 -5.44 -11.02 -10.52
C LEU A 153 -6.33 -12.16 -11.01
N ILE A 154 -7.33 -12.57 -10.23
CA ILE A 154 -8.30 -13.60 -10.61
C ILE A 154 -9.05 -13.19 -11.88
N VAL A 155 -9.53 -11.94 -11.97
CA VAL A 155 -10.24 -11.44 -13.16
C VAL A 155 -9.36 -11.50 -14.40
N ILE A 156 -8.08 -11.14 -14.30
CA ILE A 156 -7.14 -11.21 -15.43
C ILE A 156 -6.91 -12.66 -15.84
N ILE A 157 -6.62 -13.56 -14.89
CA ILE A 157 -6.38 -14.99 -15.17
C ILE A 157 -7.57 -15.64 -15.88
N LEU A 158 -8.79 -15.41 -15.39
CA LEU A 158 -9.99 -16.02 -15.96
C LEU A 158 -10.33 -15.52 -17.36
N ASN A 159 -9.90 -14.29 -17.71
CA ASN A 159 -10.25 -13.66 -18.98
C ASN A 159 -9.08 -13.66 -20.00
N ASP A 160 -7.86 -13.97 -19.57
CA ASP A 160 -6.70 -14.11 -20.45
C ASP A 160 -6.71 -15.47 -21.16
N LYS A 161 -7.45 -15.53 -22.27
CA LYS A 161 -7.53 -16.72 -23.14
C LYS A 161 -6.19 -17.10 -23.77
N LYS A 162 -5.21 -16.20 -23.84
CA LYS A 162 -3.86 -16.50 -24.35
C LYS A 162 -2.99 -17.23 -23.32
N ALA A 163 -3.26 -17.07 -22.03
CA ALA A 163 -2.57 -17.83 -20.98
C ALA A 163 -3.08 -19.28 -20.85
N THR A 164 -4.24 -19.59 -21.43
CA THR A 164 -4.94 -20.88 -21.26
C THR A 164 -5.15 -21.66 -22.56
N ALA A 165 -4.86 -21.08 -23.73
CA ALA A 165 -4.89 -21.82 -24.98
C ALA A 165 -3.60 -22.65 -25.14
N PRO A 166 -3.68 -24.00 -25.30
CA PRO A 166 -2.51 -24.80 -25.61
C PRO A 166 -1.92 -24.32 -26.95
N ASP A 167 -0.58 -24.30 -27.04
CA ASP A 167 0.11 -23.93 -28.28
C ASP A 167 -0.50 -24.71 -29.45
N PRO A 168 -0.80 -24.04 -30.58
CA PRO A 168 -1.30 -24.72 -31.76
C PRO A 168 -0.26 -25.76 -32.18
N VAL A 169 -0.63 -27.04 -32.09
CA VAL A 169 0.16 -28.16 -32.57
C VAL A 169 0.52 -27.85 -34.03
N MET A 170 1.79 -27.58 -34.31
CA MET A 170 2.22 -27.34 -35.69
C MET A 170 1.93 -28.61 -36.50
N PRO A 171 1.21 -28.52 -37.63
CA PRO A 171 1.06 -29.65 -38.53
C PRO A 171 2.46 -30.05 -39.02
N ALA A 172 2.78 -31.33 -38.86
CA ALA A 172 4.03 -31.95 -39.31
C ALA A 172 4.13 -31.99 -40.84
#